data_AF-C7P8U2-F1
#
_entry.id   AF-C7P8U2-F1
#
_cell.length_a   1.000
_cell.length_b   1.000
_cell.length_c   1.000
_cell.angle_alpha   90.00
_cell.angle_beta   90.00
_cell.angle_gamma   90.00
#
_symmetry.space_group_name_H-M   'P 1'
#
loop_
_entity.id
_entity.type
_entity.pdbx_description
1 polymer ?
#
loop_
_entity_poly.entity_id
_entity_poly.type
_entity_poly.pdbx_seq_one_letter_code
_entity_poly.pdbx_strand_id
1 'polypeptide(L)'
;MFKIKKLKEDEETYFAHKYVKINRKSFETSVKAIDLKYYTPNVPIAYDTFVEEVYKTIDKTLLNGFMENGENKERFNNNLKNILNNRVNPSNPLIFIPALKTLDISTEQIKYLLLTQRYFDFYTVPTLMKSKSIFENYGNSAIEKYYLPMINECLKLVEERSIEKHTIGSIPMTLPIKYIESLLNVYLEFGIGAVLVDLQGRTPFTVFQELTSI
;
A
#
# COMPACT_ATOMS: atom_id res chain seq x y z
N MET A 1 -0.14 -15.93 29.10
CA MET A 1 -0.60 -17.12 28.35
C MET A 1 -1.56 -16.67 27.26
N PHE A 2 -1.22 -16.92 26.00
CA PHE A 2 -2.01 -16.51 24.84
C PHE A 2 -3.02 -17.61 24.50
N LYS A 3 -4.31 -17.27 24.42
CA LYS A 3 -5.35 -18.24 24.10
C LYS A 3 -6.35 -17.59 23.14
N ILE A 4 -6.47 -18.17 21.95
CA ILE A 4 -7.48 -17.79 20.95
C ILE A 4 -8.59 -18.84 20.97
N LYS A 5 -9.84 -18.40 20.98
CA LYS A 5 -11.01 -19.27 20.82
C LYS A 5 -11.90 -18.70 19.71
N LYS A 6 -12.30 -19.54 18.75
CA LYS A 6 -13.28 -19.18 17.70
C LYS A 6 -14.66 -19.06 18.34
N LEU A 7 -15.35 -17.94 18.13
CA LEU A 7 -16.67 -17.65 18.71
C LEU A 7 -17.80 -18.00 17.75
N LYS A 8 -17.71 -17.52 16.50
CA LYS A 8 -18.74 -17.68 15.47
C LYS A 8 -18.09 -17.67 14.09
N GLU A 9 -18.67 -18.40 13.16
CA GLU A 9 -18.29 -18.44 11.75
C GLU A 9 -19.53 -18.05 10.93
N ASP A 10 -19.33 -17.12 10.00
CA ASP A 10 -20.34 -16.75 9.02
C ASP A 10 -20.19 -17.70 7.83
N GLU A 11 -21.17 -18.58 7.62
CA GLU A 11 -21.09 -19.65 6.61
C GLU A 11 -21.21 -19.14 5.17
N GLU A 12 -21.76 -17.93 4.96
CA GLU A 12 -21.89 -17.34 3.63
C GLU A 12 -20.60 -16.62 3.21
N THR A 13 -19.91 -15.99 4.16
CA THR A 13 -18.72 -15.15 3.90
C THR A 13 -17.40 -15.77 4.38
N TYR A 14 -17.46 -16.94 5.04
CA TYR A 14 -16.33 -17.68 5.62
C TYR A 14 -15.50 -16.89 6.64
N PHE A 15 -16.08 -15.83 7.21
CA PHE A 15 -15.40 -14.98 8.17
C PHE A 15 -15.55 -15.50 9.60
N ALA A 16 -14.45 -15.46 10.36
CA ALA A 16 -14.40 -15.93 11.75
C ALA A 16 -14.34 -14.78 12.76
N HIS A 17 -15.24 -14.81 13.74
CA HIS A 17 -15.15 -14.03 14.98
C HIS A 17 -14.24 -14.76 15.96
N LYS A 18 -13.22 -14.09 16.47
CA LYS A 18 -12.25 -14.66 17.42
C LYS A 18 -12.28 -13.90 18.73
N TYR A 19 -12.29 -14.67 19.81
CA TYR A 19 -12.02 -14.19 21.15
C TYR A 19 -10.53 -14.36 21.44
N VAL A 20 -9.87 -13.25 21.76
CA VAL A 20 -8.44 -13.24 22.07
C VAL A 20 -8.26 -12.89 23.53
N LYS A 21 -7.60 -13.79 24.29
CA LYS A 21 -7.21 -13.54 25.69
C LYS A 21 -5.70 -13.44 25.79
N ILE A 22 -5.22 -12.26 26.22
CA ILE A 22 -3.81 -11.98 26.48
C ILE A 22 -3.66 -11.55 27.94
N ASN A 23 -3.10 -12.44 28.75
CA ASN A 23 -2.95 -12.24 30.20
C ASN A 23 -4.30 -11.97 30.89
N ARG A 24 -4.49 -10.78 31.49
CA ARG A 24 -5.75 -10.37 32.15
C ARG A 24 -6.73 -9.64 31.23
N LYS A 25 -6.33 -9.34 29.99
CA LYS A 25 -7.17 -8.62 29.02
C LYS A 25 -7.78 -9.59 28.03
N SER A 26 -9.03 -9.32 27.64
CA SER A 26 -9.74 -10.06 26.62
C SER A 26 -10.54 -9.11 25.74
N PHE A 27 -10.52 -9.36 24.43
CA PHE A 27 -11.27 -8.60 23.46
C PHE A 27 -11.75 -9.51 22.34
N GLU A 28 -12.83 -9.11 21.68
CA GLU A 28 -13.34 -9.74 20.46
C GLU A 28 -12.78 -8.99 19.26
N THR A 29 -12.24 -9.72 18.29
CA THR A 29 -11.72 -9.11 17.05
C THR A 29 -12.86 -8.96 16.05
N SER A 30 -12.98 -7.80 15.42
CA SER A 30 -13.82 -7.61 14.24
C SER A 30 -13.36 -8.51 13.09
N VAL A 31 -14.34 -9.00 12.31
CA VAL A 31 -14.25 -9.87 11.13
C VAL A 31 -13.02 -9.59 10.26
N LYS A 32 -11.95 -10.39 10.42
CA LYS A 32 -10.77 -10.38 9.53
C LYS A 32 -10.06 -11.73 9.60
N ALA A 33 -10.48 -12.68 8.78
CA ALA A 33 -9.64 -13.71 8.14
C ALA A 33 -10.46 -14.93 7.75
N ILE A 34 -10.28 -15.38 6.50
CA ILE A 34 -10.65 -16.70 6.02
C ILE A 34 -9.68 -17.71 6.67
N ASP A 35 -10.22 -18.78 7.24
CA ASP A 35 -9.45 -19.84 7.90
C ASP A 35 -8.86 -20.79 6.84
N LEU A 36 -7.54 -20.69 6.60
CA LEU A 36 -6.84 -21.37 5.49
C LEU A 36 -6.94 -22.90 5.52
N LYS A 37 -7.31 -23.52 6.64
CA LYS A 37 -7.55 -24.97 6.71
C LYS A 37 -8.77 -25.43 5.90
N TYR A 38 -9.62 -24.51 5.48
CA TYR A 38 -10.78 -24.77 4.62
C TYR A 38 -10.59 -24.23 3.20
N TYR A 39 -9.37 -23.83 2.83
CA TYR A 39 -9.04 -23.49 1.45
C TYR A 39 -9.25 -24.75 0.58
N THR A 40 -10.37 -24.77 -0.12
CA THR A 40 -10.68 -25.81 -1.10
C THR A 40 -10.31 -25.20 -2.46
N PRO A 41 -9.54 -25.88 -3.34
CA PRO A 41 -9.12 -25.33 -4.65
C PRO A 41 -10.28 -24.87 -5.55
N ASN A 42 -11.51 -25.24 -5.20
CA ASN A 42 -12.74 -24.95 -5.93
C ASN A 42 -13.62 -23.88 -5.27
N VAL A 43 -13.16 -23.18 -4.22
CA VAL A 43 -13.81 -21.94 -3.79
C VAL A 43 -13.28 -20.85 -4.71
N PRO A 44 -14.07 -20.32 -5.66
CA PRO A 44 -13.65 -19.16 -6.41
C PRO A 44 -13.47 -18.03 -5.41
N ILE A 45 -12.22 -17.60 -5.21
CA ILE A 45 -11.98 -16.23 -4.76
C ILE A 45 -12.74 -15.38 -5.79
N ALA A 46 -13.65 -14.52 -5.36
CA ALA A 46 -14.38 -13.63 -6.26
C ALA A 46 -13.38 -12.64 -6.90
N TYR A 47 -12.64 -13.11 -7.91
CA TYR A 47 -11.75 -12.32 -8.76
C TYR A 47 -12.53 -11.29 -9.60
N ASP A 48 -13.86 -11.36 -9.53
CA ASP A 48 -14.86 -10.51 -10.17
C ASP A 48 -14.77 -9.05 -9.68
N THR A 49 -14.14 -8.81 -8.52
CA THR A 49 -13.91 -7.46 -7.96
C THR A 49 -12.47 -7.04 -8.23
N PHE A 50 -12.21 -6.53 -9.43
CA PHE A 50 -10.88 -6.04 -9.82
C PHE A 50 -10.75 -4.54 -9.53
N VAL A 51 -9.65 -4.15 -8.88
CA VAL A 51 -9.21 -2.75 -8.85
C VAL A 51 -8.27 -2.55 -10.02
N GLU A 52 -8.59 -1.61 -10.91
CA GLU A 52 -7.67 -1.22 -11.97
C GLU A 52 -6.45 -0.48 -11.36
N GLU A 53 -5.25 -0.86 -11.77
CA GLU A 53 -4.01 -0.29 -11.21
C GLU A 53 -3.22 0.45 -12.29
N VAL A 54 -2.85 1.70 -11.99
CA VAL A 54 -1.86 2.45 -12.74
C VAL A 54 -0.57 2.47 -11.96
N TYR A 55 0.33 1.54 -12.27
CA TYR A 55 1.66 1.49 -11.67
C TYR A 55 2.64 2.32 -12.50
N LYS A 56 3.31 3.31 -11.90
CA LYS A 56 4.39 4.07 -12.58
C LYS A 56 5.63 4.13 -11.72
N THR A 57 6.73 3.70 -12.31
CA THR A 57 8.06 3.85 -11.75
C THR A 57 8.57 5.28 -11.94
N ILE A 58 9.07 5.88 -10.86
CA ILE A 58 9.48 7.29 -10.81
C ILE A 58 10.89 7.37 -10.23
N ASP A 59 11.84 7.88 -11.02
CA ASP A 59 13.22 8.10 -10.59
C ASP A 59 13.51 9.58 -10.32
N LYS A 60 14.70 9.87 -9.79
CA LYS A 60 15.11 11.23 -9.43
C LYS A 60 15.13 12.17 -10.64
N THR A 61 15.54 11.68 -11.81
CA THR A 61 15.56 12.48 -13.04
C THR A 61 14.15 12.92 -13.43
N LEU A 62 13.18 12.01 -13.37
CA LEU A 62 11.78 12.33 -13.64
C LEU A 62 11.20 13.29 -12.58
N LEU A 63 11.51 13.07 -11.30
CA LEU A 63 11.08 13.95 -10.20
C LEU A 63 11.64 15.38 -10.34
N ASN A 64 12.91 15.52 -10.69
CA ASN A 64 13.51 16.84 -10.95
C ASN A 64 12.89 17.47 -12.19
N GLY A 65 12.66 16.66 -13.24
CA GLY A 65 11.99 17.09 -14.46
C GLY A 65 10.58 17.63 -14.23
N PHE A 66 9.85 17.18 -13.21
CA PHE A 66 8.55 17.74 -12.84
C PHE A 66 8.63 19.18 -12.33
N MET A 67 9.75 19.54 -11.68
CA MET A 67 9.95 20.85 -11.05
C MET A 67 10.61 21.85 -12.00
N GLU A 68 11.51 21.36 -12.85
CA GLU A 68 12.36 22.20 -13.69
C GLU A 68 11.80 22.43 -15.10
N ASN A 69 11.03 21.48 -15.65
CA ASN A 69 10.57 21.51 -17.04
C ASN A 69 9.05 21.28 -17.16
N GLY A 70 8.33 22.31 -17.66
CA GLY A 70 6.89 22.25 -17.93
C GLY A 70 6.50 21.11 -18.88
N GLU A 71 7.32 20.80 -19.89
CA GLU A 71 7.02 19.76 -20.89
C GLU A 71 7.02 18.35 -20.29
N ASN A 72 7.95 18.03 -19.37
CA ASN A 72 8.00 16.72 -18.72
C ASN A 72 6.79 16.51 -17.81
N LYS A 73 6.39 17.56 -17.10
CA LYS A 73 5.16 17.60 -16.29
C LYS A 73 3.92 17.43 -17.14
N GLU A 74 3.81 18.16 -18.25
CA GLU A 74 2.70 18.02 -19.21
C GLU A 74 2.65 16.62 -19.82
N ARG A 75 3.78 16.08 -20.28
CA ARG A 75 3.86 14.73 -20.85
C ARG A 75 3.40 13.67 -19.85
N PHE A 76 3.83 13.78 -18.59
CA PHE A 76 3.41 12.87 -17.53
C PHE A 76 1.89 12.96 -17.28
N ASN A 77 1.35 14.18 -17.16
CA ASN A 77 -0.08 14.40 -16.97
C ASN A 77 -0.92 13.91 -18.15
N ASN A 78 -0.45 14.15 -19.38
CA ASN A 78 -1.10 13.66 -20.59
C ASN A 78 -1.08 12.13 -20.66
N ASN A 79 0.00 11.48 -20.22
CA ASN A 79 0.05 10.02 -20.12
C ASN A 79 -0.98 9.48 -19.13
N LEU A 80 -1.10 10.11 -17.94
CA LEU A 80 -2.13 9.74 -16.96
C LEU A 80 -3.55 9.97 -17.49
N LYS A 81 -3.79 11.11 -18.15
CA LYS A 81 -5.09 11.42 -18.76
C LYS A 81 -5.49 10.40 -19.82
N ASN A 82 -4.55 9.98 -20.67
CA ASN A 82 -4.81 8.96 -21.69
C ASN A 82 -5.17 7.62 -21.06
N ILE A 83 -4.54 7.24 -19.93
CA ILE A 83 -4.90 6.03 -19.19
C ILE A 83 -6.32 6.14 -18.62
N LEU A 84 -6.66 7.28 -18.02
CA LEU A 84 -7.99 7.55 -17.48
C LEU A 84 -9.10 7.51 -18.55
N ASN A 85 -8.77 7.87 -19.79
CA ASN A 85 -9.72 7.81 -20.91
C ASN A 85 -9.86 6.40 -21.51
N ASN A 86 -8.84 5.54 -21.37
CA ASN A 86 -8.77 4.22 -21.97
C ASN A 86 -9.05 3.09 -20.96
N ARG A 87 -9.86 3.37 -19.95
CA ARG A 87 -10.20 2.40 -18.91
C ARG A 87 -11.00 1.22 -19.50
N VAL A 88 -10.71 0.03 -19.01
CA VAL A 88 -11.37 -1.21 -19.49
C VAL A 88 -12.80 -1.25 -18.99
N ASN A 89 -13.02 -0.88 -17.72
CA ASN A 89 -14.35 -0.73 -17.14
C ASN A 89 -14.42 0.53 -16.27
N PRO A 90 -15.15 1.58 -16.69
CA PRO A 90 -15.30 2.82 -15.92
C PRO A 90 -15.87 2.62 -14.50
N SER A 91 -16.57 1.50 -14.27
CA SER A 91 -17.22 1.19 -12.99
C SER A 91 -16.27 0.56 -11.96
N ASN A 92 -15.12 0.04 -12.39
CA ASN A 92 -14.14 -0.52 -11.47
C ASN A 92 -13.47 0.62 -10.68
N PRO A 93 -13.04 0.41 -9.43
CA PRO A 93 -12.14 1.36 -8.78
C PRO A 93 -10.79 1.39 -9.51
N LEU A 94 -10.18 2.56 -9.62
CA LEU A 94 -8.88 2.81 -10.24
C LEU A 94 -7.94 3.49 -9.22
N ILE A 95 -6.78 2.89 -9.00
CA ILE A 95 -5.73 3.43 -8.15
C ILE A 95 -4.49 3.78 -8.95
N PHE A 96 -3.78 4.82 -8.53
CA PHE A 96 -2.44 5.14 -9.03
C PHE A 96 -1.43 4.76 -7.97
N ILE A 97 -0.43 3.94 -8.31
CA ILE A 97 0.66 3.53 -7.43
C ILE A 97 1.97 4.15 -7.93
N PRO A 98 2.47 5.23 -7.29
CA PRO A 98 3.77 5.79 -7.61
C PRO A 98 4.87 4.95 -6.94
N ALA A 99 5.69 4.29 -7.76
CA ALA A 99 6.78 3.44 -7.30
C ALA A 99 8.13 4.16 -7.43
N LEU A 100 8.68 4.61 -6.31
CA LEU A 100 9.90 5.39 -6.30
C LEU A 100 11.14 4.50 -6.44
N LYS A 101 12.11 4.98 -7.22
CA LYS A 101 13.48 4.42 -7.32
C LYS A 101 14.50 5.09 -6.39
N THR A 102 14.06 6.08 -5.62
CA THR A 102 14.90 6.93 -4.77
C THR A 102 14.15 7.25 -3.48
N LEU A 103 14.89 7.44 -2.39
CA LEU A 103 14.38 7.96 -1.12
C LEU A 103 14.61 9.46 -0.96
N ASP A 104 15.52 10.02 -1.76
CA ASP A 104 15.74 11.46 -1.80
C ASP A 104 14.64 12.10 -2.68
N ILE A 105 13.58 12.57 -2.03
CA ILE A 105 12.46 13.29 -2.63
C ILE A 105 12.13 14.52 -1.78
N SER A 106 11.87 15.65 -2.43
CA SER A 106 11.50 16.89 -1.74
C SER A 106 9.99 16.96 -1.43
N THR A 107 9.60 17.78 -0.45
CA THR A 107 8.19 18.06 -0.15
C THR A 107 7.42 18.54 -1.38
N GLU A 108 8.01 19.38 -2.26
CA GLU A 108 7.35 19.83 -3.50
C GLU A 108 7.14 18.68 -4.51
N GLN A 109 8.09 17.75 -4.59
CA GLN A 109 7.95 16.55 -5.40
C GLN A 109 6.83 15.65 -4.85
N ILE A 110 6.73 15.47 -3.53
CA ILE A 110 5.63 14.74 -2.89
C ILE A 110 4.28 15.43 -3.18
N LYS A 111 4.19 16.75 -2.98
CA LYS A 111 2.99 17.54 -3.28
C LYS A 111 2.54 17.35 -4.72
N TYR A 112 3.47 17.28 -5.68
CA TYR A 112 3.14 17.02 -7.07
C TYR A 112 2.61 15.59 -7.29
N LEU A 113 3.24 14.56 -6.70
CA LEU A 113 2.74 13.18 -6.77
C LEU A 113 1.35 13.02 -6.14
N LEU A 114 1.03 13.78 -5.10
CA LEU A 114 -0.31 13.80 -4.52
C LEU A 114 -1.30 14.52 -5.46
N LEU A 115 -0.89 15.58 -6.16
CA LEU A 115 -1.75 16.26 -7.12
C LEU A 115 -2.14 15.37 -8.31
N THR A 116 -1.23 14.51 -8.79
CA THR A 116 -1.52 13.60 -9.90
C THR A 116 -2.56 12.54 -9.52
N GLN A 117 -2.71 12.25 -8.23
CA GLN A 117 -3.67 11.29 -7.68
C GLN A 117 -5.11 11.81 -7.61
N ARG A 118 -5.34 13.11 -7.88
CA ARG A 118 -6.69 13.72 -7.76
C ARG A 118 -7.78 13.06 -8.61
N TYR A 119 -7.40 12.37 -9.68
CA TYR A 119 -8.34 11.73 -10.61
C TYR A 119 -8.60 10.24 -10.32
N PHE A 120 -7.95 9.68 -9.30
CA PHE A 120 -8.06 8.29 -8.90
C PHE A 120 -9.00 8.15 -7.70
N ASP A 121 -9.50 6.95 -7.43
CA ASP A 121 -10.51 6.74 -6.39
C ASP A 121 -9.94 6.84 -4.97
N PHE A 122 -8.65 6.54 -4.82
CA PHE A 122 -7.93 6.55 -3.55
C PHE A 122 -6.61 7.30 -3.66
N TYR A 123 -6.19 7.88 -2.54
CA TYR A 123 -4.78 8.19 -2.36
C TYR A 123 -4.03 6.93 -2.02
N THR A 124 -2.94 6.67 -2.72
CA THR A 124 -1.95 5.70 -2.33
C THR A 124 -0.68 6.43 -1.91
N VAL A 125 -0.11 6.00 -0.79
CA VAL A 125 1.25 6.40 -0.44
C VAL A 125 2.24 5.75 -1.40
N PRO A 126 3.34 6.43 -1.76
CA PRO A 126 4.32 5.86 -2.66
C PRO A 126 4.92 4.54 -2.15
N THR A 127 5.08 3.58 -3.07
CA THR A 127 5.86 2.35 -2.83
C THR A 127 7.32 2.54 -3.27
N LEU A 128 8.16 1.55 -2.98
CA LEU A 128 9.57 1.51 -3.39
C LEU A 128 9.83 0.36 -4.36
N MET A 129 10.27 0.71 -5.57
CA MET A 129 10.69 -0.29 -6.54
C MET A 129 12.04 -0.88 -6.13
N LYS A 130 12.14 -2.20 -6.00
CA LYS A 130 13.38 -2.88 -5.55
C LYS A 130 13.89 -2.33 -4.21
N SER A 131 12.98 -2.13 -3.25
CA SER A 131 13.27 -1.47 -1.97
C SER A 131 14.54 -1.97 -1.26
N LYS A 132 14.84 -3.29 -1.29
CA LYS A 132 16.09 -3.86 -0.77
C LYS A 132 17.35 -3.17 -1.33
N SER A 133 17.45 -3.03 -2.64
CA SER A 133 18.61 -2.39 -3.29
C SER A 133 18.69 -0.89 -2.97
N ILE A 134 17.54 -0.23 -2.86
CA ILE A 134 17.49 1.18 -2.44
C ILE A 134 18.00 1.32 -1.01
N PHE A 135 17.56 0.47 -0.08
CA PHE A 135 18.02 0.54 1.30
C PHE A 135 19.51 0.24 1.44
N GLU A 136 20.03 -0.73 0.69
CA GLU A 136 21.47 -1.02 0.65
C GLU A 136 22.29 0.20 0.20
N ASN A 137 21.83 0.95 -0.81
CA ASN A 137 22.53 2.14 -1.31
C ASN A 137 22.55 3.31 -0.31
N TYR A 138 21.52 3.42 0.54
CA TYR A 138 21.38 4.50 1.53
C TYR A 138 21.90 4.10 2.93
N GLY A 139 22.21 2.82 3.14
CA GLY A 139 22.73 2.27 4.39
C GLY A 139 21.66 1.74 5.35
N ASN A 140 22.11 1.11 6.43
CA ASN A 140 21.26 0.34 7.36
C ASN A 140 20.13 1.14 8.04
N SER A 141 20.25 2.47 8.15
CA SER A 141 19.25 3.35 8.74
C SER A 141 18.34 4.04 7.72
N ALA A 142 18.45 3.68 6.44
CA ALA A 142 17.74 4.37 5.36
C ALA A 142 16.21 4.39 5.54
N ILE A 143 15.66 3.31 6.10
CA ILE A 143 14.23 3.16 6.31
C ILE A 143 13.72 4.16 7.36
N GLU A 144 14.36 4.20 8.52
CA GLU A 144 13.96 5.10 9.61
C GLU A 144 14.27 6.56 9.30
N LYS A 145 15.37 6.83 8.60
CA LYS A 145 15.84 8.18 8.32
C LYS A 145 15.17 8.84 7.12
N TYR A 146 14.76 8.05 6.12
CA TYR A 146 14.22 8.59 4.87
C TYR A 146 12.85 8.03 4.51
N TYR A 147 12.66 6.69 4.55
CA TYR A 147 11.41 6.10 4.09
C TYR A 147 10.21 6.40 5.01
N LEU A 148 10.30 6.11 6.31
CA LEU A 148 9.22 6.39 7.25
C LEU A 148 8.91 7.91 7.32
N PRO A 149 9.91 8.82 7.37
CA PRO A 149 9.66 10.25 7.30
C PRO A 149 9.00 10.69 5.99
N MET A 150 9.40 10.14 4.84
CA MET A 150 8.76 10.42 3.56
C MET A 150 7.29 9.99 3.55
N ILE A 151 6.98 8.79 4.07
CA ILE A 151 5.60 8.31 4.19
C ILE A 151 4.80 9.23 5.13
N ASN A 152 5.34 9.57 6.29
CA ASN A 152 4.71 10.48 7.23
C ASN A 152 4.42 11.86 6.60
N GLU A 153 5.38 12.42 5.88
CA GLU A 153 5.21 13.68 5.14
C GLU A 153 4.11 13.57 4.07
N CYS A 154 4.06 12.47 3.32
CA CYS A 154 2.97 12.22 2.37
C CYS A 154 1.61 12.27 3.06
N LEU A 155 1.47 11.63 4.23
CA LEU A 155 0.21 11.52 4.94
C LEU A 155 -0.23 12.85 5.56
N LYS A 156 0.71 13.60 6.15
CA LYS A 156 0.44 14.97 6.64
C LYS A 156 -0.10 15.87 5.53
N LEU A 157 0.55 15.84 4.36
CA LEU A 157 0.11 16.63 3.20
C LEU A 157 -1.26 16.21 2.67
N VAL A 158 -1.67 14.95 2.85
CA VAL A 158 -3.02 14.49 2.52
C VAL A 158 -4.04 15.03 3.51
N GLU A 159 -3.77 14.94 4.83
CA GLU A 159 -4.65 15.49 5.88
C GLU A 159 -4.82 17.01 5.76
N GLU A 160 -3.71 17.75 5.59
CA GLU A 160 -3.71 19.22 5.49
C GLU A 160 -4.58 19.75 4.36
N ARG A 161 -4.70 18.99 3.28
CA ARG A 161 -5.47 19.38 2.10
C ARG A 161 -6.98 19.12 2.24
N SER A 162 -7.44 18.64 3.40
CA SER A 162 -8.86 18.35 3.69
C SER A 162 -9.51 17.52 2.58
N ILE A 163 -8.78 16.52 2.08
CA ILE A 163 -9.21 15.82 0.87
C ILE A 163 -10.26 14.77 1.24
N GLU A 164 -11.40 14.80 0.56
CA GLU A 164 -12.55 13.91 0.80
C GLU A 164 -12.30 12.42 0.42
N LYS A 165 -11.10 12.07 -0.04
CA LYS A 165 -10.78 10.71 -0.52
C LYS A 165 -10.02 9.92 0.53
N HIS A 166 -10.36 8.65 0.66
CA HIS A 166 -9.65 7.73 1.54
C HIS A 166 -8.22 7.46 1.05
N THR A 167 -7.33 7.23 2.01
CA THR A 167 -5.94 6.86 1.78
C THR A 167 -5.75 5.36 2.01
N ILE A 168 -4.97 4.74 1.15
CA ILE A 168 -4.54 3.35 1.24
C ILE A 168 -3.02 3.34 1.44
N GLY A 169 -2.57 2.64 2.49
CA GLY A 169 -1.15 2.40 2.74
C GLY A 169 -0.53 1.47 1.71
N SER A 170 0.79 1.45 1.58
CA SER A 170 1.48 0.54 0.67
C SER A 170 2.69 -0.08 1.36
N ILE A 171 2.73 -1.40 1.42
CA ILE A 171 3.80 -2.17 2.05
C ILE A 171 4.62 -2.85 0.94
N PRO A 172 5.84 -2.37 0.66
CA PRO A 172 6.75 -3.09 -0.23
C PRO A 172 7.10 -4.44 0.37
N MET A 173 6.92 -5.54 -0.37
CA MET A 173 7.24 -6.88 0.13
C MET A 173 8.71 -7.05 0.52
N THR A 174 9.60 -6.25 -0.09
CA THR A 174 11.03 -6.24 0.22
C THR A 174 11.41 -5.38 1.44
N LEU A 175 10.42 -4.77 2.11
CA LEU A 175 10.63 -4.07 3.38
C LEU A 175 11.00 -5.10 4.47
N PRO A 176 12.11 -4.94 5.19
CA PRO A 176 12.47 -5.85 6.27
C PRO A 176 11.37 -5.90 7.35
N ILE A 177 11.02 -7.11 7.80
CA ILE A 177 9.90 -7.37 8.73
C ILE A 177 9.93 -6.46 9.97
N LYS A 178 11.13 -6.22 10.53
CA LYS A 178 11.32 -5.37 11.71
C LYS A 178 10.83 -3.92 11.54
N TYR A 179 10.61 -3.46 10.31
CA TYR A 179 10.10 -2.11 10.01
C TYR A 179 8.63 -2.10 9.59
N ILE A 180 8.01 -3.26 9.35
CA ILE A 180 6.59 -3.34 9.00
C ILE A 180 5.74 -2.80 10.16
N GLU A 181 6.07 -3.15 11.41
CA GLU A 181 5.38 -2.63 12.59
C GLU A 181 5.44 -1.10 12.65
N SER A 182 6.63 -0.50 12.47
CA SER A 182 6.79 0.95 12.45
C SER A 182 5.97 1.61 11.33
N LEU A 183 5.95 1.02 10.14
CA LEU A 183 5.15 1.53 9.03
C LEU A 183 3.64 1.44 9.31
N LEU A 184 3.18 0.32 9.87
CA LEU A 184 1.78 0.13 10.25
C LEU A 184 1.37 1.10 11.37
N ASN A 185 2.24 1.35 12.34
CA ASN A 185 1.98 2.34 13.39
C ASN A 185 1.78 3.73 12.80
N VAL A 186 2.64 4.15 11.84
CA VAL A 186 2.43 5.39 11.09
C VAL A 186 1.05 5.37 10.43
N TYR A 187 0.68 4.33 9.69
CA TYR A 187 -0.65 4.26 9.05
C TYR A 187 -1.81 4.37 10.05
N LEU A 188 -1.72 3.68 11.19
CA LEU A 188 -2.75 3.72 12.22
C LEU A 188 -2.86 5.09 12.89
N GLU A 189 -1.76 5.81 13.08
CA GLU A 189 -1.76 7.19 13.60
C GLU A 189 -2.56 8.14 12.70
N PHE A 190 -2.52 7.93 11.38
CA PHE A 190 -3.30 8.67 10.38
C PHE A 190 -4.68 8.02 10.08
N GLY A 191 -5.12 7.06 10.89
CA GLY A 191 -6.43 6.40 10.73
C GLY A 191 -6.57 5.49 9.49
N ILE A 192 -5.45 5.07 8.88
CA ILE A 192 -5.44 4.26 7.66
C ILE A 192 -5.61 2.78 8.03
N GLY A 193 -6.77 2.22 7.70
CA GLY A 193 -7.12 0.81 7.97
C GLY A 193 -6.94 -0.15 6.79
N ALA A 194 -6.58 0.36 5.61
CA ALA A 194 -6.42 -0.41 4.38
C ALA A 194 -5.00 -0.27 3.83
N VAL A 195 -4.41 -1.39 3.38
CA VAL A 195 -3.05 -1.43 2.83
C VAL A 195 -2.98 -2.30 1.59
N LEU A 196 -2.14 -1.89 0.63
CA LEU A 196 -1.70 -2.67 -0.52
C LEU A 196 -0.39 -3.37 -0.18
N VAL A 197 -0.24 -4.63 -0.58
CA VAL A 197 1.04 -5.33 -0.50
C VAL A 197 1.64 -5.37 -1.90
N ASP A 198 2.72 -4.62 -2.09
CA ASP A 198 3.43 -4.57 -3.38
C ASP A 198 4.35 -5.79 -3.50
N LEU A 199 3.89 -6.77 -4.28
CA LEU A 199 4.60 -8.02 -4.56
C LEU A 199 5.71 -7.87 -5.61
N GLN A 200 5.93 -6.68 -6.18
CA GLN A 200 6.98 -6.40 -7.17
C GLN A 200 6.99 -7.37 -8.36
N GLY A 201 5.80 -7.78 -8.82
CA GLY A 201 5.63 -8.73 -9.92
C GLY A 201 5.78 -10.21 -9.55
N ARG A 202 5.86 -10.55 -8.24
CA ARG A 202 5.79 -11.94 -7.78
C ARG A 202 4.36 -12.43 -7.62
N THR A 203 4.13 -13.69 -7.92
CA THR A 203 2.84 -14.36 -7.71
C THR A 203 2.62 -14.61 -6.21
N PRO A 204 1.42 -14.36 -5.65
CA PRO A 204 1.16 -14.49 -4.20
C PRO A 204 1.49 -15.88 -3.61
N PHE A 205 1.39 -16.94 -4.42
CA PHE A 205 1.58 -18.33 -3.97
C PHE A 205 3.00 -18.64 -3.50
N THR A 206 4.03 -18.04 -4.09
CA THR A 206 5.43 -18.23 -3.67
C THR A 206 5.73 -17.52 -2.35
N VAL A 207 4.94 -16.49 -2.02
CA VAL A 207 5.19 -15.56 -0.91
C VAL A 207 4.70 -16.11 0.43
N PHE A 208 3.57 -16.83 0.45
CA PHE A 208 3.10 -17.49 1.67
C PHE A 208 4.10 -18.54 2.18
N GLN A 209 4.76 -19.26 1.28
CA GLN A 209 5.74 -20.29 1.66
C GLN A 209 6.98 -19.70 2.34
N GLU A 210 7.46 -18.54 1.88
CA GLU A 210 8.62 -17.84 2.47
C GLU A 210 8.30 -17.23 3.85
N LEU A 211 7.08 -16.72 4.06
CA LEU A 211 6.66 -16.17 5.36
C LEU A 211 6.40 -17.24 6.42
N THR A 212 6.02 -18.46 6.01
CA THR A 212 5.77 -19.59 6.92
C THR A 212 7.01 -20.44 7.25
N SER A 213 8.16 -20.14 6.63
CA SER A 213 9.40 -20.91 6.81
C SER A 213 10.41 -20.23 7.77
N ILE A 214 9.96 -19.25 8.54
CA ILE A 214 10.65 -18.63 9.70
C ILE A 214 9.93 -19.08 10.98
#